data_AF-A0A8K0XZQ4-F1
#
_entry.id   AF-A0A8K0XZQ4-F1
#
_cell.length_a   1.000
_cell.length_b   1.000
_cell.length_c   1.000
_cell.angle_alpha   90.00
_cell.angle_beta   90.00
_cell.angle_gamma   90.00
#
_symmetry.space_group_name_H-M   'P 1'
#
loop_
_entity.id
_entity.type
_entity.pdbx_description
1 polymer ?
#
loop_
_entity_poly.entity_id
_entity_poly.type
_entity_poly.pdbx_seq_one_letter_code
_entity_poly.pdbx_strand_id
1 'polypeptide(L)'
;MPSEARVEDFLRILIVAPCPSMLIAAPTLAQHLQIPTQEAARRLSSVPSTLCERLPLADAKRLANLLAAMGVQVRLEAVSLPETPETAMVDVSLQPVESDRLGELAQAIAAWLPPVGVTSCDRSATGIETELAGPGGLILSSVSVADAELLRGVMRRIAGLRIAVSDPRQALYDLLADHRAPFAVPPAVTETLRRMGLSPCRLTGAVASKLDRATRDLILARFHRAPLVAMNRDFQRFDLFLTGVRNVSPRELADFLVARSDLPRAMLERMPRPLRIECGLTRENALAFQSDYAALGFETCARLRVYHPVLRHPVEARVGP
;
A
#
# COMPACT_ATOMS: atom_id res chain seq x y z
N MET A 1 -31.76 10.12 14.86
CA MET A 1 -31.45 10.98 13.69
C MET A 1 -30.56 12.12 14.18
N PRO A 2 -29.24 11.93 14.25
CA PRO A 2 -28.34 13.05 14.52
C PRO A 2 -28.16 13.87 13.24
N SER A 3 -28.35 15.17 13.38
CA SER A 3 -28.19 16.21 12.36
C SER A 3 -26.79 16.15 11.75
N GLU A 4 -26.69 15.98 10.44
CA GLU A 4 -25.46 16.22 9.67
C GLU A 4 -25.05 17.69 9.87
N ALA A 5 -24.06 17.92 10.73
CA ALA A 5 -23.44 19.22 10.88
C ALA A 5 -22.77 19.56 9.54
N ARG A 6 -23.23 20.64 8.90
CA ARG A 6 -22.63 21.20 7.68
C ARG A 6 -21.14 21.40 7.94
N VAL A 7 -20.30 20.86 7.06
CA VAL A 7 -18.89 21.24 7.00
C VAL A 7 -18.87 22.72 6.64
N GLU A 8 -18.67 23.59 7.63
CA GLU A 8 -18.53 25.02 7.38
C GLU A 8 -17.16 25.25 6.73
N ASP A 9 -17.16 25.75 5.50
CA ASP A 9 -15.93 26.14 4.82
C ASP A 9 -15.29 27.33 5.57
N PHE A 10 -14.04 27.17 5.97
CA PHE A 10 -13.25 28.24 6.59
C PHE A 10 -12.28 28.85 5.57
N LEU A 11 -12.02 30.14 5.69
CA LEU A 11 -11.06 30.87 4.86
C LEU A 11 -9.99 31.58 5.71
N ARG A 12 -8.82 31.74 5.11
CA ARG A 12 -7.70 32.57 5.58
C ARG A 12 -7.75 33.89 4.81
N ILE A 13 -7.46 34.99 5.52
CA ILE A 13 -7.39 36.33 4.92
C ILE A 13 -5.94 36.82 4.95
N LEU A 14 -5.38 37.05 3.78
CA LEU A 14 -4.02 37.54 3.57
C LEU A 14 -4.04 38.96 3.02
N ILE A 15 -3.09 39.80 3.44
CA ILE A 15 -2.86 41.10 2.81
C ILE A 15 -2.01 40.90 1.54
N VAL A 16 -2.46 41.48 0.43
CA VAL A 16 -1.76 41.34 -0.87
C VAL A 16 -0.66 42.38 -1.03
N ALA A 17 -0.90 43.63 -0.62
CA ALA A 17 0.02 44.74 -0.83
C ALA A 17 -0.19 45.86 0.21
N PRO A 18 0.86 46.61 0.58
CA PRO A 18 0.73 47.77 1.47
C PRO A 18 -0.11 48.88 0.82
N CYS A 19 -0.96 49.55 1.62
CA CYS A 19 -1.68 50.74 1.16
C CYS A 19 -1.78 51.81 2.25
N PRO A 20 -1.90 53.11 1.88
CA PRO A 20 -1.92 54.21 2.85
C PRO A 20 -3.10 54.15 3.83
N SER A 21 -4.20 53.52 3.42
CA SER A 21 -5.43 53.41 4.20
C SER A 21 -5.42 52.26 5.23
N MET A 22 -4.33 51.50 5.33
CA MET A 22 -4.25 50.32 6.22
C MET A 22 -4.52 50.65 7.69
N LEU A 23 -3.94 51.73 8.21
CA LEU A 23 -4.12 52.09 9.61
C LEU A 23 -5.55 52.55 9.92
N ILE A 24 -6.26 53.08 8.93
CA ILE A 24 -7.67 53.49 9.05
C ILE A 24 -8.57 52.25 9.21
N ALA A 25 -8.18 51.11 8.62
CA ALA A 25 -8.92 49.86 8.70
C ALA A 25 -8.74 49.09 10.04
N ALA A 26 -7.80 49.50 10.89
CA ALA A 26 -7.47 48.79 12.13
C ALA A 26 -8.65 48.64 13.12
N PRO A 27 -9.50 49.67 13.37
CA PRO A 27 -10.66 49.53 14.26
C PRO A 27 -11.70 48.54 13.74
N THR A 28 -11.96 48.56 12.43
CA THR A 28 -12.91 47.65 11.78
C THR A 28 -12.44 46.20 11.86
N LEU A 29 -11.15 45.97 11.61
CA LEU A 29 -10.53 44.65 11.73
C LEU A 29 -10.57 44.14 13.19
N ALA A 30 -10.23 45.01 14.15
CA ALA A 30 -10.26 44.71 15.58
C ALA A 30 -11.66 44.27 16.04
N GLN A 31 -12.70 44.99 15.62
CA GLN A 31 -14.08 44.68 15.95
C GLN A 31 -14.52 43.32 15.37
N HIS A 32 -14.18 43.03 14.11
CA HIS A 32 -14.62 41.80 13.45
C HIS A 32 -13.85 40.55 13.91
N LEU A 33 -12.57 40.69 14.24
CA LEU A 33 -11.75 39.57 14.72
C LEU A 33 -11.72 39.46 16.26
N GLN A 34 -12.40 40.36 16.97
CA GLN A 34 -12.38 40.46 18.45
C GLN A 34 -10.96 40.50 19.03
N ILE A 35 -10.05 41.24 18.37
CA ILE A 35 -8.66 41.45 18.80
C ILE A 35 -8.42 42.90 19.19
N PRO A 36 -7.39 43.21 20.01
CA PRO A 36 -7.04 44.60 20.32
C PRO A 36 -6.71 45.42 19.07
N THR A 37 -7.09 46.70 19.04
CA THR A 37 -6.83 47.60 17.89
C THR A 37 -5.36 47.74 17.56
N GLN A 38 -4.48 47.74 18.57
CA GLN A 38 -3.03 47.76 18.37
C GLN A 38 -2.52 46.50 17.66
N GLU A 39 -3.09 45.33 17.99
CA GLU A 39 -2.77 44.07 17.34
C GLU A 39 -3.28 44.04 15.89
N ALA A 40 -4.49 44.55 15.65
CA ALA A 40 -5.02 44.72 14.30
C ALA A 40 -4.14 45.64 13.44
N ALA A 41 -3.72 46.78 13.98
CA ALA A 41 -2.80 47.71 13.32
C ALA A 41 -1.46 47.04 12.99
N ARG A 42 -0.89 46.27 13.93
CA ARG A 42 0.35 45.51 13.73
C ARG A 42 0.24 44.47 12.61
N ARG A 43 -0.87 43.72 12.55
CA ARG A 43 -1.11 42.75 11.47
C ARG A 43 -1.24 43.46 10.13
N LEU A 44 -1.94 44.59 10.09
CA LEU A 44 -2.13 45.39 8.87
C LEU A 44 -0.82 45.99 8.33
N SER A 45 0.12 46.36 9.20
CA SER A 45 1.38 46.98 8.80
C SER A 45 2.49 45.99 8.43
N SER A 46 2.30 44.69 8.66
CA SER A 46 3.32 43.66 8.43
C SER A 46 3.13 42.96 7.07
N VAL A 47 3.28 43.66 5.93
CA VAL A 47 3.03 43.05 4.61
C VAL A 47 4.24 42.24 4.11
N PRO A 48 4.09 41.00 3.61
CA PRO A 48 2.86 40.20 3.57
C PRO A 48 2.52 39.57 4.93
N SER A 49 1.26 39.67 5.37
CA SER A 49 0.75 39.08 6.61
C SER A 49 -0.58 38.36 6.44
N THR A 50 -0.77 37.36 7.30
CA THR A 50 -2.09 36.80 7.58
C THR A 50 -2.82 37.65 8.62
N LEU A 51 -3.99 38.17 8.26
CA LEU A 51 -4.87 38.89 9.19
C LEU A 51 -5.61 37.93 10.11
N CYS A 52 -6.12 36.85 9.53
CA CYS A 52 -6.84 35.79 10.22
C CYS A 52 -6.58 34.45 9.53
N GLU A 53 -6.19 33.45 10.32
CA GLU A 53 -5.90 32.10 9.83
C GLU A 53 -7.17 31.28 9.54
N ARG A 54 -8.29 31.58 10.21
CA ARG A 54 -9.50 30.78 10.12
C ARG A 54 -10.74 31.61 10.46
N LEU A 55 -11.54 31.91 9.45
CA LEU A 55 -12.80 32.63 9.59
C LEU A 55 -13.89 31.94 8.75
N PRO A 56 -15.13 31.76 9.26
CA PRO A 56 -16.21 31.17 8.49
C PRO A 56 -16.41 31.88 7.15
N LEU A 57 -16.74 31.14 6.09
CA LEU A 57 -16.86 31.65 4.72
C LEU A 57 -17.66 32.96 4.61
N ALA A 58 -18.81 33.04 5.30
CA ALA A 58 -19.67 34.20 5.28
C ALA A 58 -19.00 35.43 5.92
N ASP A 59 -18.31 35.23 7.03
CA ASP A 59 -17.62 36.30 7.77
C ASP A 59 -16.34 36.73 7.05
N ALA A 60 -15.62 35.79 6.45
CA ALA A 60 -14.45 36.06 5.63
C ALA A 60 -14.77 36.91 4.39
N LYS A 61 -15.85 36.56 3.68
CA LYS A 61 -16.32 37.37 2.54
C LYS A 61 -16.77 38.77 2.99
N ARG A 62 -17.48 38.86 4.12
CA ARG A 62 -17.93 40.14 4.68
C ARG A 62 -16.75 41.04 5.05
N LEU A 63 -15.79 40.49 5.78
CA LEU A 63 -14.60 41.23 6.21
C LEU A 63 -13.75 41.65 5.01
N ALA A 64 -13.57 40.79 4.01
CA ALA A 64 -12.86 41.13 2.79
C ALA A 64 -13.51 42.30 2.04
N ASN A 65 -14.85 42.32 1.93
CA ASN A 65 -15.58 43.42 1.31
C ASN A 65 -15.43 44.75 2.07
N LEU A 66 -15.45 44.71 3.41
CA LEU A 66 -15.23 45.90 4.23
C LEU A 66 -13.81 46.45 4.07
N LEU A 67 -12.81 45.57 4.09
CA LEU A 67 -11.42 45.95 3.88
C LEU A 67 -11.20 46.53 2.47
N ALA A 68 -11.81 45.93 1.45
CA ALA A 68 -11.77 46.43 0.08
C ALA A 68 -12.40 47.82 -0.06
N ALA A 69 -13.54 48.07 0.62
CA ALA A 69 -14.19 49.38 0.64
C ALA A 69 -13.32 50.48 1.27
N MET A 70 -12.41 50.12 2.19
CA MET A 70 -11.42 51.01 2.78
C MET A 70 -10.11 51.11 1.97
N GLY A 71 -10.06 50.47 0.80
CA GLY A 71 -8.89 50.46 -0.07
C GLY A 71 -7.81 49.44 0.30
N VAL A 72 -8.09 48.50 1.22
CA VAL A 72 -7.17 47.42 1.61
C VAL A 72 -7.43 46.18 0.77
N GLN A 73 -6.46 45.78 -0.05
CA GLN A 73 -6.56 44.57 -0.87
C GLN A 73 -6.19 43.33 -0.07
N VAL A 74 -7.12 42.37 0.00
CA VAL A 74 -6.92 41.09 0.67
C VAL A 74 -7.21 39.92 -0.26
N ARG A 75 -6.48 38.82 -0.09
CA ARG A 75 -6.72 37.54 -0.75
C ARG A 75 -7.37 36.59 0.23
N LEU A 76 -8.43 35.93 -0.22
CA LEU A 76 -9.08 34.85 0.49
C LEU A 76 -8.50 33.53 0.01
N GLU A 77 -8.00 32.72 0.94
CA GLU A 77 -7.52 31.36 0.66
C GLU A 77 -8.39 30.36 1.41
N ALA A 78 -8.74 29.25 0.75
CA ALA A 78 -9.42 28.16 1.42
C ALA A 78 -8.49 27.61 2.52
N VAL A 79 -8.99 27.59 3.75
CA VAL A 79 -8.33 26.88 4.84
C VAL A 79 -8.93 25.51 4.83
N SER A 80 -8.22 24.59 4.19
CA SER A 80 -8.34 23.19 4.62
C SER A 80 -8.14 23.23 6.12
N LEU A 81 -9.14 22.76 6.88
CA LEU A 81 -8.99 22.50 8.31
C LEU A 81 -7.60 21.89 8.51
N PRO A 82 -6.82 22.26 9.56
CA PRO A 82 -5.70 21.43 9.91
C PRO A 82 -6.31 20.03 10.01
N GLU A 83 -5.88 19.12 9.14
CA GLU A 83 -6.27 17.74 9.22
C GLU A 83 -6.04 17.42 10.70
N THR A 84 -7.11 17.19 11.49
CA THR A 84 -6.98 16.30 12.64
C THR A 84 -6.21 15.15 12.05
N PRO A 85 -4.94 14.93 12.42
CA PRO A 85 -3.99 14.21 11.59
C PRO A 85 -4.77 13.03 11.09
N GLU A 86 -5.11 13.01 9.79
CA GLU A 86 -5.88 11.90 9.25
C GLU A 86 -5.02 10.74 9.64
N THR A 87 -5.45 9.95 10.63
CA THR A 87 -4.56 9.01 11.31
C THR A 87 -4.08 8.14 10.18
N ALA A 88 -2.84 8.32 9.73
CA ALA A 88 -2.54 7.98 8.35
C ALA A 88 -2.88 6.49 8.17
N MET A 89 -3.85 6.23 7.31
CA MET A 89 -4.46 4.91 7.26
C MET A 89 -3.59 4.08 6.32
N VAL A 90 -3.04 2.99 6.86
CA VAL A 90 -2.19 2.06 6.14
C VAL A 90 -2.89 0.73 5.98
N ASP A 91 -2.51 -0.01 4.95
CA ASP A 91 -2.87 -1.41 4.83
C ASP A 91 -1.75 -2.25 5.45
N VAL A 92 -2.13 -3.26 6.24
CA VAL A 92 -1.20 -4.19 6.88
C VAL A 92 -1.46 -5.60 6.38
N SER A 93 -0.42 -6.25 5.87
CA SER A 93 -0.47 -7.64 5.42
C SER A 93 0.27 -8.53 6.41
N LEU A 94 -0.43 -9.56 6.89
CA LEU A 94 0.11 -10.65 7.70
C LEU A 94 0.34 -11.85 6.79
N GLN A 95 1.59 -12.28 6.69
CA GLN A 95 2.01 -13.29 5.72
C GLN A 95 2.76 -14.41 6.41
N PRO A 96 2.37 -15.68 6.20
CA PRO A 96 3.13 -16.80 6.72
C PRO A 96 4.53 -16.82 6.07
N VAL A 97 5.56 -17.21 6.81
CA VAL A 97 6.90 -17.45 6.28
C VAL A 97 7.02 -18.87 5.76
N GLU A 98 6.22 -19.82 6.26
CA GLU A 98 6.15 -21.21 5.82
C GLU A 98 4.69 -21.68 5.83
N SER A 99 4.35 -22.63 4.95
CA SER A 99 2.96 -23.05 4.70
C SER A 99 2.52 -24.27 5.53
N ASP A 100 3.43 -24.90 6.28
CA ASP A 100 3.16 -26.12 7.05
C ASP A 100 2.39 -25.85 8.36
N ARG A 101 2.36 -24.61 8.84
CA ARG A 101 1.72 -24.20 10.10
C ARG A 101 0.61 -23.17 9.95
N LEU A 102 -0.05 -23.13 8.80
CA LEU A 102 -1.11 -22.14 8.53
C LEU A 102 -2.24 -22.17 9.57
N GLY A 103 -2.69 -23.36 9.96
CA GLY A 103 -3.75 -23.51 10.98
C GLY A 103 -3.34 -22.98 12.36
N GLU A 104 -2.12 -23.26 12.82
CA GLU A 104 -1.59 -22.73 14.10
C GLU A 104 -1.46 -21.21 14.06
N LEU A 105 -0.92 -20.67 12.96
CA LEU A 105 -0.82 -19.23 12.73
C LEU A 105 -2.21 -18.56 12.73
N ALA A 106 -3.18 -19.18 12.06
CA ALA A 106 -4.53 -18.67 11.99
C ALA A 106 -5.21 -18.61 13.36
N GLN A 107 -5.04 -19.65 14.19
CA GLN A 107 -5.52 -19.66 15.57
C GLN A 107 -4.86 -18.57 16.42
N ALA A 108 -3.54 -18.42 16.31
CA ALA A 108 -2.80 -17.40 17.06
C ALA A 108 -3.22 -15.97 16.67
N ILE A 109 -3.46 -15.73 15.37
CA ILE A 109 -3.94 -14.44 14.87
C ILE A 109 -5.40 -14.19 15.30
N ALA A 110 -6.27 -15.21 15.21
CA ALA A 110 -7.67 -15.12 15.63
C ALA A 110 -7.81 -14.72 17.10
N ALA A 111 -6.97 -15.27 17.97
CA ALA A 111 -6.97 -14.98 19.40
C ALA A 111 -6.56 -13.52 19.72
N TRP A 112 -5.84 -12.85 18.82
CA TRP A 112 -5.30 -11.52 19.05
C TRP A 112 -6.05 -10.39 18.34
N LEU A 113 -6.73 -10.66 17.21
CA LEU A 113 -7.39 -9.62 16.46
C LEU A 113 -8.52 -8.97 17.28
N PRO A 114 -8.50 -7.65 17.52
CA PRO A 114 -9.49 -6.99 18.36
C PRO A 114 -10.89 -7.07 17.72
N PRO A 115 -11.97 -7.19 18.53
CA PRO A 115 -13.34 -7.51 18.07
C PRO A 115 -14.03 -6.49 17.14
N VAL A 116 -13.46 -5.30 16.87
CA VAL A 116 -14.18 -4.23 16.14
C VAL A 116 -13.36 -3.63 14.98
N GLY A 117 -13.98 -3.52 13.81
CA GLY A 117 -13.81 -2.38 12.87
C GLY A 117 -12.78 -2.46 11.74
N VAL A 118 -11.80 -3.37 11.77
CA VAL A 118 -10.59 -3.24 10.91
C VAL A 118 -10.51 -4.26 9.76
N THR A 119 -11.44 -5.21 9.66
CA THR A 119 -11.33 -6.32 8.68
C THR A 119 -12.66 -6.72 8.07
N SER A 120 -12.67 -6.89 6.74
CA SER A 120 -13.75 -7.51 5.96
C SER A 120 -13.67 -9.05 5.92
N CYS A 121 -12.67 -9.66 6.57
CA CYS A 121 -12.47 -11.11 6.55
C CYS A 121 -13.29 -11.82 7.63
N ASP A 122 -13.63 -13.08 7.37
CA ASP A 122 -14.10 -13.99 8.41
C ASP A 122 -13.00 -14.17 9.46
N ARG A 123 -13.37 -13.95 10.72
CA ARG A 123 -12.46 -13.98 11.88
C ARG A 123 -12.35 -15.37 12.50
N SER A 124 -13.11 -16.34 12.01
CA SER A 124 -12.89 -17.74 12.34
C SER A 124 -11.46 -18.12 11.98
N ALA A 125 -10.86 -19.04 12.74
CA ALA A 125 -9.53 -19.56 12.40
C ALA A 125 -9.49 -20.09 10.95
N THR A 126 -10.57 -20.73 10.49
CA THR A 126 -10.71 -21.21 9.11
C THR A 126 -10.74 -20.07 8.08
N GLY A 127 -11.44 -18.98 8.37
CA GLY A 127 -11.49 -17.79 7.51
C GLY A 127 -10.11 -17.13 7.40
N ILE A 128 -9.43 -16.95 8.53
CA ILE A 128 -8.07 -16.42 8.58
C ILE A 128 -7.09 -17.34 7.85
N GLU A 129 -7.17 -18.65 8.05
CA GLU A 129 -6.33 -19.64 7.34
C GLU A 129 -6.50 -19.51 5.82
N THR A 130 -7.75 -19.36 5.36
CA THR A 130 -8.08 -19.17 3.94
C THR A 130 -7.45 -17.90 3.37
N GLU A 131 -7.48 -16.79 4.12
CA GLU A 131 -6.85 -15.52 3.72
C GLU A 131 -5.31 -15.60 3.76
N LEU A 132 -4.73 -16.23 4.79
CA LEU A 132 -3.28 -16.45 4.89
C LEU A 132 -2.74 -17.31 3.74
N ALA A 133 -3.54 -18.26 3.24
CA ALA A 133 -3.20 -19.06 2.07
C ALA A 133 -3.20 -18.25 0.76
N GLY A 134 -3.87 -17.10 0.75
CA GLY A 134 -3.90 -16.19 -0.39
C GLY A 134 -2.53 -15.56 -0.71
N PRO A 135 -2.36 -15.02 -1.93
CA PRO A 135 -1.07 -14.46 -2.36
C PRO A 135 -0.69 -13.20 -1.58
N GLY A 136 -1.68 -12.44 -1.10
CA GLY A 136 -1.45 -11.26 -0.26
C GLY A 136 -1.30 -11.57 1.23
N GLY A 137 -1.55 -12.81 1.66
CA GLY A 137 -1.83 -13.14 3.06
C GLY A 137 -3.09 -12.44 3.58
N LEU A 138 -3.24 -12.40 4.91
CA LEU A 138 -4.34 -11.68 5.54
C LEU A 138 -4.09 -10.18 5.50
N ILE A 139 -4.96 -9.42 4.82
CA ILE A 139 -4.85 -7.97 4.71
C ILE A 139 -5.84 -7.29 5.64
N LEU A 140 -5.30 -6.50 6.58
CA LEU A 140 -6.04 -5.57 7.43
C LEU A 140 -5.99 -4.20 6.73
N SER A 141 -7.13 -3.71 6.27
CA SER A 141 -7.19 -2.47 5.50
C SER A 141 -7.52 -1.28 6.39
N SER A 142 -7.03 -0.10 6.04
CA SER A 142 -7.37 1.14 6.76
C SER A 142 -7.09 1.05 8.27
N VAL A 143 -5.87 0.64 8.61
CA VAL A 143 -5.35 0.59 9.99
C VAL A 143 -4.67 1.92 10.28
N SER A 144 -4.87 2.51 11.46
CA SER A 144 -4.08 3.70 11.83
C SER A 144 -2.59 3.33 11.95
N VAL A 145 -1.67 4.26 11.67
CA VAL A 145 -0.22 4.00 11.88
C VAL A 145 0.08 3.51 13.30
N ALA A 146 -0.58 4.09 14.30
CA ALA A 146 -0.39 3.71 15.70
C ALA A 146 -0.81 2.24 15.95
N ASP A 147 -1.96 1.83 15.42
CA ASP A 147 -2.43 0.45 15.53
C ASP A 147 -1.57 -0.51 14.71
N ALA A 148 -1.06 -0.09 13.56
CA ALA A 148 -0.15 -0.89 12.74
C ALA A 148 1.18 -1.16 13.48
N GLU A 149 1.74 -0.18 14.19
CA GLU A 149 2.93 -0.38 15.01
C GLU A 149 2.66 -1.26 16.25
N LEU A 150 1.50 -1.08 16.90
CA LEU A 150 1.08 -1.95 18.01
C LEU A 150 0.95 -3.40 17.53
N LEU A 151 0.24 -3.61 16.41
CA LEU A 151 0.07 -4.90 15.78
C LEU A 151 1.43 -5.51 15.43
N ARG A 152 2.35 -4.72 14.86
CA ARG A 152 3.71 -5.18 14.55
C ARG A 152 4.46 -5.62 15.81
N GLY A 153 4.38 -4.86 16.90
CA GLY A 153 5.03 -5.20 18.17
C GLY A 153 4.51 -6.50 18.77
N VAL A 154 3.21 -6.71 18.71
CA VAL A 154 2.53 -7.92 19.21
C VAL A 154 2.85 -9.13 18.34
N MET A 155 2.62 -9.01 17.03
CA MET A 155 2.62 -10.13 16.09
C MET A 155 4.04 -10.62 15.76
N ARG A 156 5.08 -9.80 16.01
CA ARG A 156 6.49 -10.24 15.95
C ARG A 156 6.80 -11.43 16.87
N ARG A 157 5.99 -11.67 17.90
CA ARG A 157 6.15 -12.82 18.81
C ARG A 157 5.63 -14.13 18.21
N ILE A 158 4.85 -14.07 17.13
CA ILE A 158 4.34 -15.24 16.43
C ILE A 158 5.42 -15.70 15.45
N ALA A 159 6.09 -16.79 15.79
CA ALA A 159 7.12 -17.39 14.93
C ALA A 159 6.52 -17.79 13.57
N GLY A 160 7.27 -17.55 12.49
CA GLY A 160 6.81 -17.88 11.14
C GLY A 160 5.80 -16.90 10.56
N LEU A 161 5.60 -15.72 11.15
CA LEU A 161 4.75 -14.66 10.62
C LEU A 161 5.59 -13.44 10.20
N ARG A 162 5.31 -12.92 9.00
CA ARG A 162 5.85 -11.67 8.48
C ARG A 162 4.75 -10.62 8.42
N ILE A 163 5.14 -9.37 8.64
CA ILE A 163 4.23 -8.22 8.60
C ILE A 163 4.76 -7.22 7.57
N ALA A 164 3.91 -6.82 6.64
CA ALA A 164 4.19 -5.80 5.66
C ALA A 164 3.19 -4.66 5.82
N VAL A 165 3.63 -3.42 5.61
CA VAL A 165 2.78 -2.23 5.69
C VAL A 165 2.90 -1.47 4.37
N SER A 166 1.79 -0.94 3.88
CA SER A 166 1.72 -0.17 2.65
C SER A 166 0.85 1.06 2.85
N ASP A 167 1.26 2.18 2.26
CA ASP A 167 0.42 3.36 2.14
C ASP A 167 -0.54 3.17 0.93
N PRO A 168 -1.86 3.00 1.15
CA PRO A 168 -2.82 2.78 0.08
C PRO A 168 -2.93 3.96 -0.91
N ARG A 169 -2.40 5.15 -0.57
CA ARG A 169 -2.37 6.32 -1.47
C ARG A 169 -1.30 6.20 -2.56
N GLN A 170 -0.22 5.49 -2.26
CA GLN A 170 0.93 5.31 -3.16
C GLN A 170 1.05 3.86 -3.67
N ALA A 171 0.27 2.95 -3.09
CA ALA A 171 0.25 1.55 -3.44
C ALA A 171 -0.06 1.32 -4.93
N LEU A 172 0.74 0.46 -5.54
CA LEU A 172 0.49 -0.06 -6.87
C LEU A 172 0.02 -1.51 -6.78
N TYR A 173 -0.94 -1.87 -7.62
CA TYR A 173 -1.59 -3.16 -7.63
C TYR A 173 -1.31 -3.91 -8.94
N ASP A 174 -1.15 -5.23 -8.82
CA ASP A 174 -1.16 -6.17 -9.94
C ASP A 174 -2.44 -6.98 -9.90
N LEU A 175 -3.08 -7.20 -11.05
CA LEU A 175 -4.24 -8.08 -11.17
C LEU A 175 -3.79 -9.46 -11.61
N LEU A 176 -4.08 -10.46 -10.77
CA LEU A 176 -3.74 -11.85 -10.99
C LEU A 176 -5.01 -12.64 -11.26
N ALA A 177 -4.87 -13.79 -11.95
CA ALA A 177 -5.93 -14.79 -11.96
C ALA A 177 -6.09 -15.37 -10.55
N ASP A 178 -7.31 -15.42 -10.04
CA ASP A 178 -7.60 -16.10 -8.78
C ASP A 178 -7.58 -17.61 -9.01
N HIS A 179 -6.52 -18.26 -8.55
CA HIS A 179 -6.31 -19.70 -8.66
C HIS A 179 -7.30 -20.52 -7.81
N ARG A 180 -8.03 -19.88 -6.90
CA ARG A 180 -9.10 -20.51 -6.11
C ARG A 180 -10.42 -20.58 -6.91
N ALA A 181 -10.54 -19.80 -7.98
CA ALA A 181 -11.72 -19.84 -8.83
C ALA A 181 -11.68 -21.08 -9.75
N PRO A 182 -12.85 -21.72 -10.01
CA PRO A 182 -12.91 -22.93 -10.82
C PRO A 182 -12.71 -22.67 -12.32
N PHE A 183 -12.71 -21.41 -12.75
CA PHE A 183 -12.58 -21.00 -14.15
C PHE A 183 -11.40 -20.03 -14.33
N ALA A 184 -10.79 -20.05 -15.52
CA ALA A 184 -9.72 -19.13 -15.89
C ALA A 184 -10.26 -17.73 -16.23
N VAL A 185 -9.38 -16.72 -16.22
CA VAL A 185 -9.70 -15.37 -16.69
C VAL A 185 -10.06 -15.43 -18.19
N PRO A 186 -11.25 -14.96 -18.60
CA PRO A 186 -11.64 -15.01 -20.00
C PRO A 186 -10.67 -14.23 -20.91
N PRO A 187 -10.29 -14.74 -22.09
CA PRO A 187 -9.39 -14.05 -23.01
C PRO A 187 -9.86 -12.64 -23.38
N ALA A 188 -11.19 -12.44 -23.52
CA ALA A 188 -11.80 -11.15 -23.80
C ALA A 188 -11.51 -10.09 -22.72
N VAL A 189 -11.40 -10.49 -21.45
CA VAL A 189 -11.04 -9.60 -20.35
C VAL A 189 -9.58 -9.17 -20.52
N THR A 190 -8.66 -10.11 -20.73
CA THR A 190 -7.23 -9.82 -20.93
C THR A 190 -7.01 -8.91 -22.15
N GLU A 191 -7.72 -9.16 -23.25
CA GLU A 191 -7.67 -8.32 -24.44
C GLU A 191 -8.20 -6.90 -24.17
N THR A 192 -9.30 -6.78 -23.41
CA THR A 192 -9.84 -5.47 -23.03
C THR A 192 -8.85 -4.69 -22.15
N LEU A 193 -8.21 -5.34 -21.19
CA LEU A 193 -7.19 -4.72 -20.34
C LEU A 193 -6.01 -4.19 -21.18
N ARG A 194 -5.56 -4.95 -22.19
CA ARG A 194 -4.52 -4.50 -23.13
C ARG A 194 -4.96 -3.30 -23.95
N ARG A 195 -6.20 -3.28 -24.44
CA ARG A 195 -6.77 -2.13 -25.17
C ARG A 195 -6.89 -0.88 -24.30
N MET A 196 -7.00 -1.04 -22.99
CA MET A 196 -6.92 0.05 -22.01
C MET A 196 -5.48 0.52 -21.73
N GLY A 197 -4.47 -0.03 -22.43
CA GLY A 197 -3.06 0.31 -22.26
C GLY A 197 -2.38 -0.41 -21.09
N LEU A 198 -3.07 -1.37 -20.45
CA LEU A 198 -2.53 -2.07 -19.29
C LEU A 198 -1.65 -3.24 -19.75
N SER A 199 -0.47 -3.32 -19.15
CA SER A 199 0.53 -4.32 -19.52
C SER A 199 0.58 -5.47 -18.50
N PRO A 200 0.70 -6.73 -18.97
CA PRO A 200 0.91 -7.86 -18.09
C PRO A 200 2.29 -7.79 -17.41
N CYS A 201 2.43 -8.44 -16.26
CA CYS A 201 3.69 -8.53 -15.53
C CYS A 201 4.33 -9.89 -15.74
N ARG A 202 5.49 -9.96 -16.39
CA ARG A 202 6.23 -11.21 -16.59
C ARG A 202 6.73 -11.84 -15.29
N LEU A 203 7.03 -11.02 -14.28
CA LEU A 203 7.56 -11.48 -12.98
C LEU A 203 6.50 -12.21 -12.14
N THR A 204 5.27 -11.71 -12.14
CA THR A 204 4.18 -12.26 -11.30
C THR A 204 3.16 -13.07 -12.09
N GLY A 205 3.21 -13.03 -13.42
CA GLY A 205 2.14 -13.57 -14.27
C GLY A 205 0.86 -12.74 -14.25
N ALA A 206 0.88 -11.52 -13.68
CA ALA A 206 -0.29 -10.66 -13.61
C ALA A 206 -0.80 -10.27 -15.02
N VAL A 207 -2.12 -10.28 -15.21
CA VAL A 207 -2.77 -9.95 -16.48
C VAL A 207 -2.76 -8.44 -16.74
N ALA A 208 -2.73 -7.64 -15.68
CA ALA A 208 -2.51 -6.20 -15.69
C ALA A 208 -1.68 -5.80 -14.48
N SER A 209 -0.88 -4.74 -14.59
CA SER A 209 0.13 -4.42 -13.59
C SER A 209 0.33 -2.92 -13.44
N LYS A 210 0.89 -2.49 -12.29
CA LYS A 210 1.13 -1.06 -11.96
C LYS A 210 -0.15 -0.22 -11.91
N LEU A 211 -1.25 -0.78 -11.43
CA LEU A 211 -2.50 -0.05 -11.29
C LEU A 211 -2.47 0.77 -10.01
N ASP A 212 -2.89 2.04 -10.07
CA ASP A 212 -3.27 2.76 -8.85
C ASP A 212 -4.59 2.20 -8.28
N ARG A 213 -4.96 2.67 -7.09
CA ARG A 213 -6.15 2.24 -6.37
C ARG A 213 -7.44 2.47 -7.18
N ALA A 214 -7.58 3.65 -7.79
CA ALA A 214 -8.79 4.03 -8.52
C ALA A 214 -8.99 3.16 -9.77
N THR A 215 -7.93 2.93 -10.53
CA THR A 215 -7.92 2.11 -11.74
C THR A 215 -8.20 0.64 -11.38
N ARG A 216 -7.59 0.12 -10.31
CA ARG A 216 -7.89 -1.21 -9.77
C ARG A 216 -9.38 -1.36 -9.49
N ASP A 217 -9.97 -0.44 -8.72
CA ASP A 217 -11.37 -0.51 -8.30
C ASP A 217 -12.33 -0.46 -9.50
N LEU A 218 -12.05 0.42 -10.46
CA LEU A 218 -12.82 0.51 -11.70
C LEU A 218 -12.80 -0.82 -12.49
N ILE A 219 -11.63 -1.45 -12.60
CA ILE A 219 -11.48 -2.73 -13.31
C ILE A 219 -12.19 -3.85 -12.58
N LEU A 220 -12.03 -3.96 -11.25
CA LEU A 220 -12.69 -5.00 -10.45
C LEU A 220 -14.22 -4.83 -10.48
N ALA A 221 -14.73 -3.61 -10.43
CA ALA A 221 -16.16 -3.34 -10.56
C ALA A 221 -16.68 -3.76 -11.96
N ARG A 222 -15.96 -3.37 -13.02
CA ARG A 222 -16.33 -3.68 -14.41
C ARG A 222 -16.30 -5.18 -14.70
N PHE A 223 -15.32 -5.90 -14.18
CA PHE A 223 -15.13 -7.33 -14.41
C PHE A 223 -15.37 -8.16 -13.14
N HIS A 224 -16.38 -7.81 -12.33
CA HIS A 224 -16.67 -8.48 -11.06
C HIS A 224 -16.97 -9.98 -11.18
N ARG A 225 -17.30 -10.48 -12.38
CA ARG A 225 -17.49 -11.92 -12.67
C ARG A 225 -16.23 -12.63 -13.14
N ALA A 226 -15.19 -11.89 -13.51
CA ALA A 226 -13.91 -12.48 -13.87
C ALA A 226 -13.19 -12.91 -12.59
N PRO A 227 -12.45 -14.04 -12.62
CA PRO A 227 -11.68 -14.54 -11.49
C PRO A 227 -10.40 -13.72 -11.35
N LEU A 228 -10.53 -12.44 -11.00
CA LEU A 228 -9.43 -11.50 -10.83
C LEU A 228 -9.25 -11.17 -9.35
N VAL A 229 -8.01 -11.24 -8.89
CA VAL A 229 -7.61 -10.78 -7.56
C VAL A 229 -6.59 -9.66 -7.70
N ALA A 230 -6.79 -8.56 -6.98
CA ALA A 230 -5.83 -7.47 -6.90
C ALA A 230 -4.84 -7.74 -5.78
N MET A 231 -3.55 -7.54 -6.06
CA MET A 231 -2.49 -7.72 -5.09
C MET A 231 -1.62 -6.48 -5.04
N ASN A 232 -1.50 -5.90 -3.86
CA ASN A 232 -0.60 -4.78 -3.59
C ASN A 232 0.86 -5.25 -3.78
N ARG A 233 1.64 -4.50 -4.56
CA ARG A 233 3.05 -4.79 -4.85
C ARG A 233 3.93 -4.79 -3.61
N ASP A 234 3.62 -3.99 -2.61
CA ASP A 234 4.38 -3.92 -1.36
C ASP A 234 4.23 -5.21 -0.54
N PHE A 235 3.14 -5.95 -0.78
CA PHE A 235 2.88 -7.25 -0.16
C PHE A 235 3.39 -8.40 -1.01
N GLN A 236 3.91 -8.18 -2.22
CA GLN A 236 4.43 -9.25 -3.05
C GLN A 236 5.71 -9.84 -2.47
N ARG A 237 5.72 -11.17 -2.35
CA ARG A 237 6.91 -11.92 -1.93
C ARG A 237 7.29 -12.94 -3.00
N PHE A 238 8.59 -13.11 -3.20
CA PHE A 238 9.13 -13.97 -4.24
C PHE A 238 10.08 -14.99 -3.66
N ASP A 239 9.98 -16.22 -4.17
CA ASP A 239 11.00 -17.25 -3.98
C ASP A 239 11.85 -17.27 -5.24
N LEU A 240 13.17 -17.33 -5.06
CA LEU A 240 14.11 -17.37 -6.18
C LEU A 240 14.58 -18.80 -6.40
N PHE A 241 14.48 -19.25 -7.64
CA PHE A 241 14.86 -20.60 -8.03
C PHE A 241 16.03 -20.57 -8.99
N LEU A 242 17.05 -21.40 -8.74
CA LEU A 242 18.11 -21.70 -9.67
C LEU A 242 17.61 -22.68 -10.73
N THR A 243 17.60 -22.24 -11.98
CA THR A 243 17.12 -23.02 -13.15
C THR A 243 18.25 -23.57 -13.99
N GLY A 244 19.42 -22.93 -13.97
CA GLY A 244 20.57 -23.32 -14.79
C GLY A 244 21.84 -22.59 -14.40
N VAL A 245 22.94 -22.93 -15.06
CA VAL A 245 24.26 -22.29 -14.89
C VAL A 245 24.96 -22.15 -16.23
N ARG A 246 25.76 -21.09 -16.40
CA ARG A 246 26.59 -20.83 -17.56
C ARG A 246 28.00 -20.49 -17.12
N ASN A 247 29.00 -21.20 -17.65
CA ASN A 247 30.42 -20.93 -17.39
C ASN A 247 30.80 -20.99 -15.90
N VAL A 248 30.03 -21.71 -15.08
CA VAL A 248 30.33 -21.95 -13.66
C VAL A 248 30.77 -23.40 -13.50
N SER A 249 31.90 -23.62 -12.85
CA SER A 249 32.38 -24.98 -12.56
C SER A 249 31.46 -25.68 -11.54
N PRO A 250 31.39 -27.02 -11.55
CA PRO A 250 30.62 -27.76 -10.54
C PRO A 250 31.04 -27.44 -9.10
N ARG A 251 32.32 -27.09 -8.87
CA ARG A 251 32.82 -26.70 -7.56
C ARG A 251 32.29 -25.34 -7.12
N GLU A 252 32.35 -24.32 -7.99
CA GLU A 252 31.81 -22.99 -7.69
C GLU A 252 30.30 -23.03 -7.46
N LEU A 253 29.57 -23.83 -8.23
CA LEU A 253 28.14 -24.05 -8.03
C LEU A 253 27.85 -24.69 -6.67
N ALA A 254 28.62 -25.71 -6.28
CA ALA A 254 28.46 -26.34 -4.98
C ALA A 254 28.78 -25.38 -3.83
N ASP A 255 29.88 -24.64 -3.93
CA ASP A 255 30.30 -23.67 -2.92
C ASP A 255 29.26 -22.54 -2.78
N PHE A 256 28.69 -22.07 -3.90
CA PHE A 256 27.58 -21.11 -3.91
C PHE A 256 26.33 -21.66 -3.20
N LEU A 257 25.92 -22.90 -3.52
CA LEU A 257 24.72 -23.49 -2.93
C LEU A 257 24.90 -23.79 -1.44
N VAL A 258 26.08 -24.21 -1.00
CA VAL A 258 26.40 -24.39 0.43
C VAL A 258 26.37 -23.05 1.17
N ALA A 259 26.83 -21.96 0.55
CA ALA A 259 26.78 -20.64 1.18
C ALA A 259 25.35 -20.07 1.30
N ARG A 260 24.38 -20.60 0.55
CA ARG A 260 22.99 -20.09 0.49
C ARG A 260 21.93 -21.06 1.02
N SER A 261 22.31 -22.30 1.30
CA SER A 261 21.44 -23.30 1.87
C SER A 261 22.14 -24.00 3.02
N ASP A 262 21.38 -24.35 4.05
CA ASP A 262 21.88 -25.18 5.15
C ASP A 262 22.03 -26.66 4.74
N LEU A 263 22.05 -26.95 3.43
CA LEU A 263 22.07 -28.30 2.89
C LEU A 263 23.51 -28.75 2.59
N PRO A 264 23.88 -30.00 2.93
CA PRO A 264 25.16 -30.58 2.55
C PRO A 264 25.32 -30.64 1.03
N ARG A 265 26.53 -30.39 0.54
CA ARG A 265 26.92 -30.46 -0.88
C ARG A 265 26.41 -31.73 -1.60
N ALA A 266 26.59 -32.89 -0.96
CA ALA A 266 26.19 -34.18 -1.53
C ALA A 266 24.68 -34.31 -1.78
N MET A 267 23.84 -33.57 -1.02
CA MET A 267 22.40 -33.52 -1.28
C MET A 267 22.10 -32.58 -2.44
N LEU A 268 22.74 -31.41 -2.48
CA LEU A 268 22.52 -30.38 -3.51
C LEU A 268 22.85 -30.85 -4.93
N GLU A 269 23.89 -31.67 -5.08
CA GLU A 269 24.28 -32.26 -6.38
C GLU A 269 23.23 -33.25 -6.92
N ARG A 270 22.38 -33.82 -6.06
CA ARG A 270 21.35 -34.81 -6.42
C ARG A 270 19.94 -34.22 -6.52
N MET A 271 19.76 -32.94 -6.16
CA MET A 271 18.45 -32.32 -6.18
C MET A 271 18.02 -31.98 -7.61
N PRO A 272 16.78 -32.33 -8.00
CA PRO A 272 16.25 -31.92 -9.29
C PRO A 272 16.14 -30.39 -9.36
N ARG A 273 16.42 -29.83 -10.54
CA ARG A 273 16.14 -28.42 -10.82
C ARG A 273 14.66 -28.27 -11.20
N PRO A 274 14.02 -27.12 -10.90
CA PRO A 274 14.58 -25.91 -10.28
C PRO A 274 14.77 -26.02 -8.76
N LEU A 275 15.89 -25.48 -8.25
CA LEU A 275 16.19 -25.48 -6.80
C LEU A 275 15.90 -24.10 -6.20
N ARG A 276 15.11 -24.03 -5.12
CA ARG A 276 14.92 -22.77 -4.39
C ARG A 276 16.19 -22.38 -3.64
N ILE A 277 16.67 -21.16 -3.84
CA ILE A 277 17.90 -20.62 -3.24
C ILE A 277 17.66 -19.40 -2.36
N GLU A 278 16.55 -18.68 -2.56
CA GLU A 278 16.14 -17.58 -1.68
C GLU A 278 14.63 -17.67 -1.46
N CYS A 279 14.15 -17.18 -0.32
CA CYS A 279 12.74 -17.27 0.05
C CYS A 279 12.17 -15.95 0.57
N GLY A 280 10.95 -15.64 0.13
CA GLY A 280 10.17 -14.53 0.66
C GLY A 280 10.80 -13.15 0.44
N LEU A 281 11.48 -12.95 -0.69
CA LEU A 281 12.10 -11.70 -1.09
C LEU A 281 11.05 -10.65 -1.43
N THR A 282 11.35 -9.37 -1.19
CA THR A 282 10.58 -8.27 -1.78
C THR A 282 10.78 -8.26 -3.30
N ARG A 283 9.91 -7.55 -4.03
CA ARG A 283 10.03 -7.42 -5.48
C ARG A 283 11.37 -6.83 -5.92
N GLU A 284 11.82 -5.79 -5.23
CA GLU A 284 13.10 -5.13 -5.49
C GLU A 284 14.27 -6.10 -5.28
N ASN A 285 14.31 -6.77 -4.12
CA ASN A 285 15.36 -7.73 -3.80
C ASN A 285 15.37 -8.92 -4.77
N ALA A 286 14.20 -9.40 -5.20
CA ALA A 286 14.12 -10.48 -6.18
C ALA A 286 14.76 -10.10 -7.51
N LEU A 287 14.51 -8.88 -7.99
CA LEU A 287 15.11 -8.38 -9.23
C LEU A 287 16.62 -8.12 -9.07
N ALA A 288 17.03 -7.55 -7.94
CA ALA A 288 18.44 -7.33 -7.62
C ALA A 288 19.21 -8.65 -7.59
N PHE A 289 18.74 -9.65 -6.83
CA PHE A 289 19.36 -10.97 -6.77
C PHE A 289 19.37 -11.69 -8.12
N GLN A 290 18.32 -11.57 -8.94
CA GLN A 290 18.33 -12.11 -10.31
C GLN A 290 19.46 -11.50 -11.15
N SER A 291 19.66 -10.18 -11.04
CA SER A 291 20.74 -9.47 -11.75
C SER A 291 22.12 -9.89 -11.24
N ASP A 292 22.31 -9.92 -9.92
CA ASP A 292 23.58 -10.28 -9.29
C ASP A 292 23.98 -11.72 -9.62
N TYR A 293 23.02 -12.64 -9.56
CA TYR A 293 23.25 -14.05 -9.88
C TYR A 293 23.52 -14.27 -11.36
N ALA A 294 22.85 -13.54 -12.26
CA ALA A 294 23.15 -13.57 -13.68
C ALA A 294 24.59 -13.10 -13.97
N ALA A 295 25.08 -12.07 -13.26
CA ALA A 295 26.46 -11.60 -13.39
C ALA A 295 27.51 -12.64 -12.96
N LEU A 296 27.13 -13.55 -12.06
CA LEU A 296 27.94 -14.69 -11.62
C LEU A 296 27.75 -15.95 -12.49
N GLY A 297 26.95 -15.89 -13.57
CA GLY A 297 26.69 -17.02 -14.45
C GLY A 297 25.58 -17.97 -13.99
N PHE A 298 24.78 -17.61 -13.00
CA PHE A 298 23.63 -18.40 -12.55
C PHE A 298 22.34 -17.95 -13.25
N GLU A 299 21.59 -18.91 -13.81
CA GLU A 299 20.27 -18.64 -14.38
C GLU A 299 19.20 -18.83 -13.32
N THR A 300 18.43 -17.78 -13.03
CA THR A 300 17.46 -17.79 -11.93
C THR A 300 16.08 -17.28 -12.34
N CYS A 301 15.05 -17.85 -11.72
CA CYS A 301 13.66 -17.52 -11.95
C CYS A 301 12.99 -17.15 -10.61
N ALA A 302 12.61 -15.89 -10.46
CA ALA A 302 11.76 -15.44 -9.36
C ALA A 302 10.32 -15.89 -9.60
N ARG A 303 9.71 -16.51 -8.59
CA ARG A 303 8.29 -16.93 -8.62
C ARG A 303 7.55 -16.25 -7.48
N LEU A 304 6.39 -15.70 -7.79
CA LEU A 304 5.52 -15.13 -6.77
C LEU A 304 5.15 -16.23 -5.77
N ARG A 305 5.32 -15.93 -4.49
CA ARG A 305 4.96 -16.83 -3.42
C ARG A 305 3.46 -16.79 -3.21
N VAL A 306 2.84 -17.96 -3.30
CA VAL A 306 1.44 -18.18 -3.00
C VAL A 306 1.40 -19.28 -1.94
N TYR A 307 0.74 -19.01 -0.82
CA TYR A 307 0.68 -19.94 0.33
C TYR A 307 -0.51 -20.88 0.24
N HIS A 308 -0.97 -21.18 -0.98
CA HIS A 308 -1.96 -22.21 -1.15
C HIS A 308 -1.34 -23.52 -0.66
N PRO A 309 -2.09 -24.40 0.02
CA PRO A 309 -1.74 -25.81 0.06
C PRO A 309 -1.78 -26.30 -1.38
N VAL A 310 -0.69 -26.13 -2.11
CA VAL A 310 -0.56 -26.69 -3.44
C VAL A 310 -0.67 -28.19 -3.23
N LEU A 311 -1.77 -28.75 -3.70
CA LEU A 311 -1.90 -30.13 -4.11
C LEU A 311 -0.51 -30.61 -4.50
N ARG A 312 0.07 -31.53 -3.72
CA ARG A 312 1.30 -32.22 -4.09
C ARG A 312 1.14 -32.58 -5.56
N HIS A 313 1.92 -31.96 -6.44
CA HIS A 313 1.85 -32.31 -7.85
C HIS A 313 2.03 -33.84 -7.92
N PRO A 314 1.17 -34.56 -8.67
CA PRO A 314 1.44 -35.95 -8.94
C PRO A 314 2.81 -35.99 -9.63
N VAL A 315 3.64 -36.89 -9.12
CA VAL A 315 4.87 -37.34 -9.78
C VAL A 315 4.63 -37.40 -11.28
N GLU A 316 5.49 -36.70 -12.01
CA GLU A 316 5.73 -36.79 -13.44
C GLU A 316 4.92 -37.88 -14.14
N ALA A 317 3.95 -37.47 -14.96
CA ALA A 317 3.50 -38.31 -16.05
C ALA A 317 4.74 -38.63 -16.89
N ARG A 318 5.22 -39.88 -16.75
CA ARG A 318 6.26 -40.46 -17.58
C ARG A 318 5.88 -40.21 -19.04
N VAL A 319 6.70 -39.42 -19.71
CA VAL A 319 6.79 -39.44 -21.16
C VAL A 319 7.58 -40.71 -21.52
N GLY A 320 6.91 -41.64 -22.16
CA GLY A 320 7.52 -42.56 -23.13
C GLY A 320 7.26 -44.04 -22.88
N PRO A 321 7.18 -44.85 -23.95
CA PRO A 321 7.44 -44.50 -25.35
C PRO A 321 6.19 -44.13 -26.17
#